data_AF-A0A6A9V1G0-F1
#
_entry.id   AF-A0A6A9V1G0-F1
#
_cell.length_a   1.000
_cell.length_b   1.000
_cell.length_c   1.000
_cell.angle_alpha   90.00
_cell.angle_beta   90.00
_cell.angle_gamma   90.00
#
_symmetry.space_group_name_H-M   'P 1'
#
loop_
_entity.id
_entity.type
_entity.pdbx_description
1 polymer ?
#
loop_
_entity_poly.entity_id
_entity_poly.type
_entity_poly.pdbx_seq_one_letter_code
_entity_poly.pdbx_strand_id
1 'polypeptide(L)'
;MDLHHRRRGHLGPVRLGPVLGLGPQGDDEPGHLGHLRRLPARPRHRRLAGHPGRGAGAVGGGGLLVQLHRHQPAGLRSALLRGDLTVLTALVLSPSLDISYDVDQLTVGRIHRPRAVVRCAGGKGLNMVRAAARLGAPSQAVTVLGGPVGQLLATLLEEEGLEAVVVPNDRETRICVSVAGAEMTELYQRATPLGDGVLDQVGRALTDVLPASGWLAVNGGLPEGTDPERVADLLAGARERGVRVAADCYGDLLALLLRRGVDLVKINRSEAAGLVGAGEDADLAGLTAEVAARAGAPVVVTDGARGSMLTDGGTCWLVAASRHRGTWSQGSGDSYLGGLLAGLEEGLGLVEAVRLGAGAATANALLPGPGNLDPATARRIAAELEVQPA
;
A
#
# COMPACT_ATOMS: atom_id res chain seq x y z
N MET A 1 43.49 -41.27 20.92
CA MET A 1 44.43 -41.64 19.84
C MET A 1 43.65 -41.81 18.56
N ASP A 2 44.25 -41.27 17.51
CA ASP A 2 44.04 -41.47 16.07
C ASP A 2 42.96 -40.73 15.28
N LEU A 3 43.52 -39.98 14.31
CA LEU A 3 42.99 -39.07 13.32
C LEU A 3 43.08 -39.76 11.96
N HIS A 4 42.01 -39.75 11.16
CA HIS A 4 42.15 -39.90 9.71
C HIS A 4 41.31 -38.88 8.94
N HIS A 5 42.06 -37.93 8.37
CA HIS A 5 41.86 -37.23 7.10
C HIS A 5 40.63 -37.57 6.26
N ARG A 6 39.87 -36.53 5.87
CA ARG A 6 39.45 -36.34 4.46
C ARG A 6 39.48 -34.87 4.02
N ARG A 7 39.70 -34.74 2.71
CA ARG A 7 40.27 -33.63 1.94
C ARG A 7 39.32 -32.44 1.74
N ARG A 8 39.94 -31.26 1.60
CA ARG A 8 39.35 -30.04 1.02
C ARG A 8 39.13 -30.24 -0.49
N GLY A 9 37.96 -29.84 -0.98
CA GLY A 9 37.64 -29.70 -2.40
C GLY A 9 37.36 -28.25 -2.75
N HIS A 10 38.11 -27.74 -3.73
CA HIS A 10 37.96 -26.43 -4.39
C HIS A 10 36.55 -26.25 -4.98
N LEU A 11 35.93 -25.09 -4.75
CA LEU A 11 34.80 -24.61 -5.56
C LEU A 11 35.33 -23.57 -6.56
N GLY A 12 35.29 -23.94 -7.85
CA GLY A 12 35.47 -23.02 -8.98
C GLY A 12 34.23 -22.13 -9.20
N PRO A 13 34.27 -21.20 -10.17
CA PRO A 13 33.33 -20.09 -10.24
C PRO A 13 31.93 -20.55 -10.69
N VAL A 14 30.91 -20.14 -9.94
CA VAL A 14 29.50 -20.40 -10.22
C VAL A 14 29.07 -19.56 -11.43
N ARG A 15 28.66 -20.21 -12.52
CA ARG A 15 27.93 -19.58 -13.63
C ARG A 15 26.46 -19.48 -13.25
N LEU A 16 25.89 -18.28 -13.37
CA LEU A 16 24.47 -17.99 -13.26
C LEU A 16 23.68 -18.76 -14.34
N GLY A 17 22.82 -19.68 -13.90
CA GLY A 17 21.81 -20.37 -14.73
C GLY A 17 20.47 -19.64 -14.72
N PRO A 18 19.58 -19.93 -15.69
CA PRO A 18 18.40 -19.12 -15.97
C PRO A 18 17.30 -19.30 -14.91
N VAL A 19 16.85 -18.18 -14.36
CA VAL A 19 15.59 -18.03 -13.65
C VAL A 19 14.48 -18.21 -14.68
N LEU A 20 13.77 -19.34 -14.63
CA LEU A 20 12.38 -19.57 -15.07
C LEU A 20 12.09 -21.07 -14.88
N GLY A 21 11.20 -21.40 -13.94
CA GLY A 21 10.86 -22.76 -13.56
C GLY A 21 10.05 -23.50 -14.63
N LEU A 22 10.72 -24.02 -15.65
CA LEU A 22 10.21 -25.08 -16.52
C LEU A 22 11.31 -26.15 -16.64
N GLY A 23 11.22 -27.18 -15.80
CA GLY A 23 11.97 -28.42 -15.98
C GLY A 23 11.27 -29.32 -17.01
N PRO A 24 12.01 -30.16 -17.75
CA PRO A 24 11.46 -31.05 -18.76
C PRO A 24 10.88 -32.33 -18.13
N GLN A 25 9.99 -33.01 -18.86
CA GLN A 25 9.20 -34.23 -18.53
C GLN A 25 7.84 -33.88 -17.90
N GLY A 26 6.68 -33.99 -18.57
CA GLY A 26 6.27 -34.89 -19.64
C GLY A 26 5.49 -36.05 -19.05
N ASP A 27 4.16 -35.90 -18.94
CA ASP A 27 3.16 -36.96 -19.13
C ASP A 27 1.76 -36.31 -19.23
N ASP A 28 1.08 -36.64 -20.34
CA ASP A 28 -0.22 -36.16 -20.78
C ASP A 28 -1.39 -36.86 -20.07
N GLU A 29 -2.51 -36.16 -19.88
CA GLU A 29 -3.88 -36.65 -20.15
C GLU A 29 -4.85 -35.45 -20.22
N PRO A 30 -5.67 -35.30 -21.28
CA PRO A 30 -6.51 -34.13 -21.52
C PRO A 30 -7.96 -34.34 -21.04
N GLY A 31 -8.39 -33.59 -20.02
CA GLY A 31 -9.77 -33.63 -19.55
C GLY A 31 -10.24 -32.31 -18.96
N HIS A 32 -11.27 -31.71 -19.59
CA HIS A 32 -12.08 -30.58 -19.12
C HIS A 32 -11.50 -29.16 -19.21
N LEU A 33 -11.45 -28.65 -20.44
CA LEU A 33 -11.58 -27.21 -20.70
C LEU A 33 -13.05 -26.85 -20.94
N GLY A 34 -13.70 -26.33 -19.91
CA GLY A 34 -15.04 -25.74 -19.99
C GLY A 34 -15.04 -24.39 -19.28
N HIS A 35 -14.97 -23.33 -20.09
CA HIS A 35 -15.20 -21.91 -19.73
C HIS A 35 -14.13 -21.23 -18.87
N LEU A 36 -13.32 -20.37 -19.51
CA LEU A 36 -13.16 -18.96 -19.15
C LEU A 36 -12.54 -18.21 -20.35
N ARG A 37 -13.00 -16.98 -20.55
CA ARG A 37 -13.02 -16.24 -21.83
C ARG A 37 -11.64 -15.81 -22.33
N ARG A 38 -11.46 -15.90 -23.65
CA ARG A 38 -10.36 -15.32 -24.44
C ARG A 38 -10.40 -13.79 -24.38
N LEU A 39 -9.28 -13.16 -24.03
CA LEU A 39 -9.01 -11.74 -24.34
C LEU A 39 -8.50 -11.65 -25.80
N PRO A 40 -8.97 -10.70 -26.62
CA PRO A 40 -8.57 -10.62 -28.02
C PRO A 40 -7.15 -10.06 -28.17
N ALA A 41 -6.30 -10.79 -28.90
CA ALA A 41 -5.03 -10.27 -29.39
C ALA A 41 -5.27 -9.14 -30.41
N ARG A 42 -4.71 -7.95 -30.16
CA ARG A 42 -4.70 -6.83 -31.12
C ARG A 42 -3.48 -6.90 -32.07
N PRO A 43 -3.57 -6.27 -33.27
CA PRO A 43 -2.74 -6.61 -34.41
C PRO A 43 -1.35 -5.96 -34.36
N ARG A 44 -0.35 -6.69 -34.86
CA ARG A 44 1.01 -6.20 -35.11
C ARG A 44 0.98 -5.14 -36.22
N HIS A 45 1.26 -3.88 -35.88
CA HIS A 45 1.55 -2.86 -36.87
C HIS A 45 2.94 -3.10 -37.49
N ARG A 46 2.96 -3.36 -38.80
CA ARG A 46 4.12 -3.25 -39.69
C ARG A 46 4.75 -1.86 -39.55
N ARG A 47 6.04 -1.78 -39.23
CA ARG A 47 6.86 -0.60 -39.55
C ARG A 47 7.74 -0.91 -40.74
N LEU A 48 7.63 -0.02 -41.72
CA LEU A 48 8.39 0.06 -42.96
C LEU A 48 9.87 0.33 -42.69
N ALA A 49 10.70 -0.20 -43.58
CA ALA A 49 12.14 -0.01 -43.66
C ALA A 49 12.51 1.46 -43.94
N GLY A 50 13.61 1.91 -43.34
CA GLY A 50 14.32 3.15 -43.64
C GLY A 50 15.75 3.04 -43.13
N HIS A 51 16.72 3.31 -44.02
CA HIS A 51 18.15 3.00 -43.94
C HIS A 51 18.97 3.74 -42.84
N PRO A 52 20.23 3.29 -42.58
CA PRO A 52 21.02 3.67 -41.41
C PRO A 52 21.92 4.89 -41.66
N GLY A 53 22.07 5.73 -40.61
CA GLY A 53 23.04 6.82 -40.54
C GLY A 53 23.88 6.69 -39.27
N ARG A 54 25.20 6.61 -39.45
CA ARG A 54 26.25 6.39 -38.44
C ARG A 54 26.32 7.51 -37.38
N GLY A 55 26.72 7.15 -36.17
CA GLY A 55 27.19 8.09 -35.15
C GLY A 55 27.39 7.43 -33.79
N ALA A 56 28.58 6.85 -33.58
CA ALA A 56 29.01 6.31 -32.30
C ALA A 56 29.23 7.44 -31.27
N GLY A 57 28.79 7.21 -30.03
CA GLY A 57 29.07 8.06 -28.89
C GLY A 57 28.59 7.36 -27.62
N ALA A 58 29.49 6.66 -26.96
CA ALA A 58 29.25 5.96 -25.70
C ALA A 58 29.08 6.97 -24.55
N VAL A 59 27.94 6.88 -23.85
CA VAL A 59 27.72 7.32 -22.46
C VAL A 59 26.75 6.27 -21.91
N GLY A 60 27.12 5.37 -21.02
CA GLY A 60 27.53 5.66 -19.64
C GLY A 60 26.26 5.72 -18.78
N GLY A 61 26.04 4.71 -17.94
CA GLY A 61 24.76 4.43 -17.26
C GLY A 61 24.05 5.63 -16.63
N GLY A 62 22.73 5.64 -16.76
CA GLY A 62 21.86 6.70 -16.25
C GLY A 62 20.56 6.70 -17.04
N GLY A 63 19.58 5.89 -16.63
CA GLY A 63 18.37 5.70 -17.42
C GLY A 63 17.26 4.94 -16.73
N LEU A 64 17.14 5.06 -15.40
CA LEU A 64 15.84 4.89 -14.75
C LEU A 64 15.30 6.29 -14.45
N LEU A 65 15.00 6.98 -15.55
CA LEU A 65 14.59 8.36 -15.56
C LEU A 65 13.09 8.41 -15.22
N VAL A 66 12.76 9.14 -14.17
CA VAL A 66 11.42 9.65 -13.80
C VAL A 66 10.55 9.85 -15.04
N GLN A 67 9.71 8.87 -15.41
CA GLN A 67 8.65 9.03 -16.41
C GLN A 67 7.53 8.00 -16.19
N LEU A 68 6.71 8.22 -15.18
CA LEU A 68 5.33 7.74 -15.17
C LEU A 68 4.38 8.93 -15.14
N HIS A 69 4.31 9.63 -16.28
CA HIS A 69 3.33 10.69 -16.55
C HIS A 69 2.71 10.56 -17.95
N ARG A 70 2.80 9.38 -18.59
CA ARG A 70 2.38 9.23 -20.01
C ARG A 70 0.92 8.89 -20.25
N HIS A 71 0.12 8.60 -19.22
CA HIS A 71 -1.28 8.20 -19.43
C HIS A 71 -2.29 8.85 -18.48
N GLN A 72 -2.21 10.16 -18.26
CA GLN A 72 -3.37 10.87 -17.70
C GLN A 72 -4.46 11.06 -18.77
N PRO A 73 -5.73 10.68 -18.53
CA PRO A 73 -6.82 11.10 -19.39
C PRO A 73 -6.89 12.64 -19.41
N ALA A 74 -6.97 13.24 -20.59
CA ALA A 74 -6.86 14.69 -20.78
C ALA A 74 -7.82 15.52 -19.89
N GLY A 75 -8.96 14.94 -19.49
CA GLY A 75 -9.90 15.55 -18.55
C GLY A 75 -9.34 15.76 -17.14
N LEU A 76 -8.66 14.74 -16.57
CA LEU A 76 -8.09 14.78 -15.23
C LEU A 76 -6.99 15.84 -15.13
N ARG A 77 -6.06 15.84 -16.10
CA ARG A 77 -4.96 16.82 -16.17
C ARG A 77 -5.49 18.24 -16.25
N SER A 78 -6.53 18.47 -17.04
CA SER A 78 -7.12 19.80 -17.20
C SER A 78 -7.85 20.29 -15.94
N ALA A 79 -8.47 19.40 -15.17
CA ALA A 79 -9.16 19.74 -13.92
C ALA A 79 -8.19 19.91 -12.74
N LEU A 80 -7.12 19.11 -12.69
CA LEU A 80 -5.99 19.32 -11.77
C LEU A 80 -5.31 20.67 -12.02
N LEU A 81 -5.08 21.04 -13.28
CA LEU A 81 -4.51 22.34 -13.66
C LEU A 81 -5.43 23.53 -13.37
N ARG A 82 -6.75 23.31 -13.25
CA ARG A 82 -7.73 24.33 -12.85
C ARG A 82 -7.91 24.43 -11.33
N GLY A 83 -7.34 23.52 -10.55
CA GLY A 83 -7.52 23.44 -9.10
C GLY A 83 -8.90 22.91 -8.68
N ASP A 84 -9.65 22.31 -9.61
CA ASP A 84 -11.03 21.85 -9.39
C ASP A 84 -11.09 20.42 -8.80
N LEU A 85 -9.97 19.70 -8.77
CA LEU A 85 -9.88 18.34 -8.23
C LEU A 85 -8.82 18.28 -7.13
N THR A 86 -9.25 17.88 -5.95
CA THR A 86 -8.40 17.43 -4.86
C THR A 86 -7.85 16.04 -5.17
N VAL A 87 -6.59 15.78 -4.77
CA VAL A 87 -5.92 14.48 -4.96
C VAL A 87 -5.52 13.90 -3.62
N LEU A 88 -5.83 12.63 -3.43
CA LEU A 88 -5.34 11.82 -2.31
C LEU A 88 -3.92 11.35 -2.63
N THR A 89 -2.92 11.88 -1.93
CA THR A 89 -1.52 11.49 -2.10
C THR A 89 -1.07 10.63 -0.93
N ALA A 90 -0.49 9.46 -1.17
CA ALA A 90 0.19 8.68 -0.13
C ALA A 90 1.72 8.84 -0.20
N LEU A 91 2.36 9.06 0.94
CA LEU A 91 3.81 8.95 1.11
C LEU A 91 4.18 7.52 1.50
N VAL A 92 4.88 6.82 0.60
CA VAL A 92 5.22 5.40 0.77
C VAL A 92 6.73 5.20 0.80
N LEU A 93 7.30 5.31 2.00
CA LEU A 93 8.74 5.12 2.23
C LEU A 93 9.16 3.65 2.37
N SER A 94 8.21 2.72 2.56
CA SER A 94 8.48 1.30 2.80
C SER A 94 7.64 0.34 1.93
N PRO A 95 7.64 0.52 0.59
CA PRO A 95 6.87 -0.35 -0.30
C PRO A 95 7.38 -1.79 -0.26
N SER A 96 6.54 -2.71 -0.76
CA SER A 96 6.85 -4.13 -0.80
C SER A 96 6.30 -4.79 -2.05
N LEU A 97 6.96 -5.84 -2.53
CA LEU A 97 6.27 -6.82 -3.37
C LEU A 97 5.43 -7.71 -2.46
N ASP A 98 4.12 -7.54 -2.47
CA ASP A 98 3.22 -8.40 -1.70
C ASP A 98 2.88 -9.63 -2.54
N ILE A 99 3.19 -10.82 -2.01
CA ILE A 99 2.90 -12.11 -2.63
C ILE A 99 1.96 -12.88 -1.72
N SER A 100 0.74 -13.10 -2.18
CA SER A 100 -0.26 -13.81 -1.42
C SER A 100 -0.57 -15.18 -2.04
N TYR A 101 -0.42 -16.23 -1.25
CA TYR A 101 -0.67 -17.62 -1.63
C TYR A 101 -2.02 -18.07 -1.10
N ASP A 102 -2.91 -18.53 -1.97
CA ASP A 102 -4.16 -19.16 -1.57
C ASP A 102 -3.98 -20.68 -1.46
N VAL A 103 -4.20 -21.24 -0.27
CA VAL A 103 -4.07 -22.66 0.02
C VAL A 103 -5.30 -23.16 0.77
N ASP A 104 -5.60 -24.47 0.71
CA ASP A 104 -6.69 -25.03 1.52
C ASP A 104 -6.38 -24.91 3.03
N GLN A 105 -5.15 -25.26 3.41
CA GLN A 105 -4.64 -25.19 4.76
C GLN A 105 -3.11 -25.04 4.73
N LEU A 106 -2.58 -24.21 5.62
CA LEU A 106 -1.13 -24.12 5.86
C LEU A 106 -0.70 -25.16 6.91
N THR A 107 0.17 -26.10 6.52
CA THR A 107 0.67 -27.17 7.39
C THR A 107 2.19 -27.13 7.50
N VAL A 108 2.73 -26.77 8.66
CA VAL A 108 4.18 -26.65 8.89
C VAL A 108 4.91 -27.96 8.52
N GLY A 109 6.04 -27.85 7.83
CA GLY A 109 6.86 -28.98 7.40
C GLY A 109 6.36 -29.73 6.16
N ARG A 110 5.30 -29.24 5.48
CA ARG A 110 4.75 -29.85 4.27
C ARG A 110 5.00 -29.00 3.02
N ILE A 111 5.02 -29.66 1.87
CA ILE A 111 5.02 -29.00 0.55
C ILE A 111 3.59 -28.61 0.21
N HIS A 112 3.38 -27.36 -0.16
CA HIS A 112 2.09 -26.83 -0.61
C HIS A 112 2.18 -26.45 -2.08
N ARG A 113 1.07 -26.64 -2.80
CA ARG A 113 0.87 -26.10 -4.14
C ARG A 113 -0.34 -25.16 -4.04
N PRO A 114 -0.13 -23.84 -4.13
CA PRO A 114 -1.21 -22.89 -3.96
C PRO A 114 -2.24 -23.02 -5.09
N ARG A 115 -3.52 -22.84 -4.75
CA ARG A 115 -4.62 -22.77 -5.71
C ARG A 115 -4.49 -21.54 -6.60
N ALA A 116 -4.05 -20.43 -5.99
CA ALA A 116 -3.78 -19.16 -6.66
C ALA A 116 -2.61 -18.43 -6.00
N VAL A 117 -1.96 -17.58 -6.79
CA VAL A 117 -0.91 -16.66 -6.32
C VAL A 117 -1.23 -15.27 -6.81
N VAL A 118 -1.38 -14.33 -5.87
CA VAL A 118 -1.59 -12.91 -6.15
C VAL A 118 -0.28 -12.18 -5.93
N ARG A 119 0.11 -11.29 -6.85
CA ARG A 119 1.27 -10.41 -6.72
C ARG A 119 0.80 -8.98 -6.90
N CYS A 120 1.11 -8.12 -5.94
CA CYS A 120 0.72 -6.72 -5.97
C CYS A 120 1.91 -5.82 -5.63
N ALA A 121 1.90 -4.61 -6.22
CA ALA A 121 2.70 -3.52 -5.67
C ALA A 121 2.10 -3.10 -4.33
N GLY A 122 2.80 -3.45 -3.26
CA GLY A 122 2.30 -3.44 -1.89
C GLY A 122 2.98 -2.42 -1.00
N GLY A 123 2.53 -2.40 0.26
CA GLY A 123 2.84 -1.36 1.23
C GLY A 123 1.60 -0.53 1.54
N LYS A 124 1.42 -0.19 2.82
CA LYS A 124 0.17 0.36 3.34
C LYS A 124 -0.39 1.52 2.51
N GLY A 125 0.45 2.50 2.16
CA GLY A 125 0.01 3.64 1.37
C GLY A 125 -0.34 3.31 -0.09
N LEU A 126 0.33 2.33 -0.72
CA LEU A 126 -0.07 1.86 -2.06
C LEU A 126 -1.42 1.13 -2.02
N ASN A 127 -1.66 0.33 -0.98
CA ASN A 127 -2.95 -0.33 -0.76
C ASN A 127 -4.08 0.70 -0.51
N MET A 128 -3.78 1.77 0.25
CA MET A 128 -4.71 2.87 0.49
C MET A 128 -5.08 3.61 -0.80
N VAL A 129 -4.08 3.99 -1.61
CA VAL A 129 -4.27 4.67 -2.91
C VAL A 129 -5.08 3.80 -3.85
N ARG A 130 -4.78 2.49 -3.90
CA ARG A 130 -5.55 1.50 -4.65
C ARG A 130 -7.01 1.49 -4.22
N ALA A 131 -7.29 1.33 -2.93
CA ALA A 131 -8.66 1.29 -2.43
C ALA A 131 -9.43 2.58 -2.73
N ALA A 132 -8.79 3.74 -2.56
CA ALA A 132 -9.37 5.03 -2.91
C ALA A 132 -9.68 5.15 -4.41
N ALA A 133 -8.76 4.71 -5.28
CA ALA A 133 -8.95 4.70 -6.73
C ALA A 133 -10.12 3.79 -7.14
N ARG A 134 -10.27 2.61 -6.50
CA ARG A 134 -11.41 1.70 -6.74
C ARG A 134 -12.75 2.33 -6.38
N LEU A 135 -12.78 3.24 -5.39
CA LEU A 135 -13.97 3.99 -5.01
C LEU A 135 -14.26 5.20 -5.91
N GLY A 136 -13.34 5.52 -6.83
CA GLY A 136 -13.47 6.62 -7.80
C GLY A 136 -12.76 7.90 -7.39
N ALA A 137 -12.05 7.93 -6.26
CA ALA A 137 -11.32 9.10 -5.81
C ALA A 137 -10.00 9.27 -6.61
N PRO A 138 -9.68 10.47 -7.13
CA PRO A 138 -8.36 10.75 -7.69
C PRO A 138 -7.27 10.53 -6.63
N SER A 139 -6.37 9.59 -6.88
CA SER A 139 -5.33 9.22 -5.94
C SER A 139 -3.99 8.96 -6.62
N GLN A 140 -2.90 9.23 -5.91
CA GLN A 140 -1.53 8.99 -6.36
C GLN A 140 -0.62 8.61 -5.18
N ALA A 141 0.55 8.05 -5.46
CA ALA A 141 1.58 7.80 -4.46
C ALA A 141 2.90 8.50 -4.79
N VAL A 142 3.64 8.93 -3.77
CA VAL A 142 5.09 9.19 -3.87
C VAL A 142 5.79 8.03 -3.16
N THR A 143 6.53 7.21 -3.90
CA THR A 143 7.09 5.95 -3.39
C THR A 143 8.55 5.75 -3.75
N VAL A 144 9.29 5.05 -2.90
CA VAL A 144 10.71 4.75 -3.09
C VAL A 144 10.90 3.33 -3.62
N LEU A 145 11.45 3.17 -4.82
CA LEU A 145 11.66 1.84 -5.43
C LEU A 145 13.14 1.61 -5.72
N GLY A 146 13.63 0.40 -5.42
CA GLY A 146 15.03 0.05 -5.66
C GLY A 146 15.23 -1.39 -6.09
N GLY A 147 16.27 -1.60 -6.89
CA GLY A 147 16.65 -2.91 -7.42
C GLY A 147 15.63 -3.55 -8.39
N PRO A 148 15.85 -4.82 -8.76
CA PRO A 148 14.96 -5.57 -9.65
C PRO A 148 13.53 -5.72 -9.11
N VAL A 149 13.37 -5.90 -7.79
CA VAL A 149 12.04 -5.94 -7.17
C VAL A 149 11.32 -4.61 -7.34
N GLY A 150 12.00 -3.48 -7.13
CA GLY A 150 11.42 -2.15 -7.39
C GLY A 150 10.97 -1.96 -8.83
N GLN A 151 11.73 -2.46 -9.81
CA GLN A 151 11.33 -2.41 -11.22
C GLN A 151 10.07 -3.23 -11.51
N LEU A 152 9.94 -4.41 -10.88
CA LEU A 152 8.72 -5.21 -10.96
C LEU A 152 7.53 -4.46 -10.36
N LEU A 153 7.70 -3.79 -9.21
CA LEU A 153 6.65 -2.96 -8.61
C LEU A 153 6.21 -1.84 -9.54
N ALA A 154 7.15 -1.12 -10.17
CA ALA A 154 6.81 -0.08 -11.14
C ALA A 154 5.94 -0.63 -12.28
N THR A 155 6.28 -1.82 -12.78
CA THR A 155 5.51 -2.51 -13.83
C THR A 155 4.10 -2.89 -13.34
N LEU A 156 3.98 -3.41 -12.12
CA LEU A 156 2.69 -3.77 -11.52
C LEU A 156 1.79 -2.55 -11.29
N LEU A 157 2.37 -1.42 -10.86
CA LEU A 157 1.63 -0.14 -10.71
C LEU A 157 1.10 0.35 -12.06
N GLU A 158 1.93 0.29 -13.11
CA GLU A 158 1.53 0.64 -14.48
C GLU A 158 0.42 -0.25 -15.03
N GLU A 159 0.56 -1.58 -14.86
CA GLU A 159 -0.43 -2.57 -15.29
C GLU A 159 -1.77 -2.38 -14.58
N GLU A 160 -1.73 -2.00 -13.30
CA GLU A 160 -2.93 -1.69 -12.52
C GLU A 160 -3.53 -0.32 -12.87
N GLY A 161 -2.74 0.59 -13.46
CA GLY A 161 -3.14 1.97 -13.72
C GLY A 161 -3.14 2.85 -12.45
N LEU A 162 -2.31 2.51 -11.45
CA LEU A 162 -2.12 3.34 -10.26
C LEU A 162 -1.06 4.41 -10.52
N GLU A 163 -1.45 5.67 -10.31
CA GLU A 163 -0.55 6.81 -10.46
C GLU A 163 0.49 6.83 -9.34
N ALA A 164 1.77 6.84 -9.71
CA ALA A 164 2.86 6.87 -8.75
C ALA A 164 4.07 7.68 -9.26
N VAL A 165 4.59 8.54 -8.39
CA VAL A 165 5.89 9.18 -8.55
C VAL A 165 6.93 8.29 -7.87
N VAL A 166 7.79 7.69 -8.68
CA VAL A 166 8.85 6.80 -8.21
C VAL A 166 10.12 7.59 -7.95
N VAL A 167 10.57 7.58 -6.69
CA VAL A 167 11.88 8.06 -6.28
C VAL A 167 12.84 6.85 -6.24
N PRO A 168 13.95 6.86 -6.99
CA PRO A 168 14.90 5.74 -6.97
C PRO A 168 15.57 5.57 -5.59
N ASN A 169 15.63 4.34 -5.11
CA ASN A 169 16.43 3.93 -3.96
C ASN A 169 17.55 2.99 -4.42
N ASP A 170 18.74 3.12 -3.84
CA ASP A 170 19.89 2.24 -4.16
C ASP A 170 19.81 0.88 -3.44
N ARG A 171 18.84 0.72 -2.53
CA ARG A 171 18.56 -0.52 -1.79
C ARG A 171 17.35 -1.26 -2.37
N GLU A 172 17.44 -2.58 -2.41
CA GLU A 172 16.40 -3.43 -3.01
C GLU A 172 15.07 -3.36 -2.23
N THR A 173 13.97 -3.13 -2.94
CA THR A 173 12.63 -3.14 -2.36
C THR A 173 12.32 -4.51 -1.75
N ARG A 174 11.77 -4.52 -0.53
CA ARG A 174 11.46 -5.75 0.23
C ARG A 174 10.32 -6.56 -0.39
N ILE A 175 10.20 -7.81 0.05
CA ILE A 175 9.13 -8.74 -0.29
C ILE A 175 8.36 -9.12 0.98
N CYS A 176 7.04 -9.11 0.90
CA CYS A 176 6.15 -9.58 1.96
C CYS A 176 5.34 -10.75 1.44
N VAL A 177 5.18 -11.78 2.26
CA VAL A 177 4.44 -12.99 1.89
C VAL A 177 3.26 -13.18 2.83
N SER A 178 2.09 -13.40 2.26
CA SER A 178 0.89 -13.77 3.01
C SER A 178 0.37 -15.10 2.50
N VAL A 179 -0.13 -15.94 3.40
CA VAL A 179 -0.70 -17.25 3.07
C VAL A 179 -2.14 -17.26 3.59
N ALA A 180 -3.09 -17.20 2.66
CA ALA A 180 -4.51 -17.30 2.94
C ALA A 180 -4.90 -18.79 2.96
N GLY A 181 -5.13 -19.33 4.15
CA GLY A 181 -5.72 -20.65 4.36
C GLY A 181 -7.04 -20.54 5.15
N ALA A 182 -7.25 -21.45 6.11
CA ALA A 182 -8.31 -21.29 7.11
C ALA A 182 -8.14 -19.99 7.92
N GLU A 183 -6.90 -19.60 8.16
CA GLU A 183 -6.49 -18.32 8.74
C GLU A 183 -5.40 -17.69 7.87
N MET A 184 -5.20 -16.38 8.02
CA MET A 184 -4.12 -15.65 7.36
C MET A 184 -2.82 -15.80 8.15
N THR A 185 -1.73 -16.17 7.49
CA THR A 185 -0.37 -16.16 8.06
C THR A 185 0.52 -15.23 7.23
N GLU A 186 1.29 -14.37 7.89
CA GLU A 186 2.05 -13.30 7.22
C GLU A 186 3.53 -13.30 7.63
N LEU A 187 4.41 -13.17 6.64
CA LEU A 187 5.85 -13.07 6.78
C LEU A 187 6.33 -11.80 6.09
N TYR A 188 6.61 -10.77 6.89
CA TYR A 188 7.03 -9.47 6.37
C TYR A 188 8.54 -9.28 6.53
N GLN A 189 9.23 -9.04 5.42
CA GLN A 189 10.59 -8.53 5.49
C GLN A 189 10.59 -7.13 6.11
N ARG A 190 11.68 -6.79 6.82
CA ARG A 190 11.89 -5.44 7.35
C ARG A 190 11.94 -4.44 6.20
N ALA A 191 11.44 -3.23 6.46
CA ALA A 191 11.51 -2.13 5.50
C ALA A 191 12.97 -1.85 5.12
N THR A 192 13.21 -1.76 3.81
CA THR A 192 14.54 -1.50 3.26
C THR A 192 15.00 -0.09 3.63
N PRO A 193 16.20 0.10 4.24
CA PRO A 193 16.73 1.43 4.53
C PRO A 193 16.75 2.34 3.31
N LEU A 194 16.61 3.65 3.55
CA LEU A 194 16.74 4.66 2.51
C LEU A 194 18.23 4.94 2.26
N GLY A 195 18.62 5.01 0.99
CA GLY A 195 19.92 5.49 0.59
C GLY A 195 20.12 6.99 0.85
N ASP A 196 21.37 7.44 0.76
CA ASP A 196 21.72 8.84 0.98
C ASP A 196 20.98 9.77 0.01
N GLY A 197 20.42 10.86 0.55
CA GLY A 197 19.70 11.87 -0.24
C GLY A 197 18.35 11.42 -0.81
N VAL A 198 17.92 10.17 -0.60
CA VAL A 198 16.60 9.69 -1.07
C VAL A 198 15.46 10.49 -0.43
N LEU A 199 15.55 10.78 0.87
CA LEU A 199 14.51 11.56 1.55
C LEU A 199 14.42 13.01 1.04
N ASP A 200 15.54 13.60 0.60
CA ASP A 200 15.54 14.93 -0.04
C ASP A 200 14.93 14.90 -1.45
N GLN A 201 15.06 13.77 -2.15
CA GLN A 201 14.38 13.55 -3.43
C GLN A 201 12.88 13.35 -3.23
N VAL A 202 12.48 12.63 -2.18
CA VAL A 202 11.07 12.51 -1.77
C VAL A 202 10.48 13.89 -1.47
N GLY A 203 11.18 14.75 -0.72
CA GLY A 203 10.70 16.10 -0.41
C GLY A 203 10.50 16.97 -1.66
N ARG A 204 11.41 16.87 -2.64
CA ARG A 204 11.24 17.51 -3.97
C ARG A 204 10.04 16.95 -4.72
N ALA A 205 9.91 15.61 -4.78
CA ALA A 205 8.78 14.96 -5.45
C ALA A 205 7.43 15.38 -4.84
N LEU A 206 7.33 15.42 -3.51
CA LEU A 206 6.13 15.94 -2.82
C LEU A 206 5.88 17.41 -3.18
N THR A 207 6.93 18.24 -3.22
CA THR A 207 6.79 19.65 -3.56
C THR A 207 6.18 19.85 -4.95
N ASP A 208 6.60 19.02 -5.92
CA ASP A 208 6.21 19.08 -7.32
C ASP A 208 4.78 18.58 -7.57
N VAL A 209 4.32 17.57 -6.81
CA VAL A 209 3.02 16.89 -7.10
C VAL A 209 1.90 17.23 -6.14
N LEU A 210 2.20 17.80 -4.97
CA LEU A 210 1.15 18.16 -4.02
C LEU A 210 0.32 19.33 -4.57
N PRO A 211 -1.02 19.19 -4.64
CA PRO A 211 -1.92 20.28 -5.01
C PRO A 211 -1.98 21.35 -3.91
N ALA A 212 -2.71 22.44 -4.19
CA ALA A 212 -3.00 23.48 -3.20
C ALA A 212 -3.95 23.03 -2.09
N SER A 213 -4.70 21.94 -2.30
CA SER A 213 -5.64 21.35 -1.34
C SER A 213 -5.83 19.86 -1.62
N GLY A 214 -6.14 19.08 -0.59
CA GLY A 214 -6.33 17.62 -0.67
C GLY A 214 -5.81 16.93 0.59
N TRP A 215 -5.41 15.67 0.46
CA TRP A 215 -4.80 14.89 1.54
C TRP A 215 -3.42 14.37 1.18
N LEU A 216 -2.52 14.40 2.15
CA LEU A 216 -1.27 13.65 2.20
C LEU A 216 -1.37 12.63 3.34
N ALA A 217 -1.45 11.36 2.98
CA ALA A 217 -1.44 10.26 3.93
C ALA A 217 -0.01 9.75 4.15
N VAL A 218 0.36 9.51 5.41
CA VAL A 218 1.57 8.76 5.76
C VAL A 218 1.17 7.45 6.41
N ASN A 219 1.69 6.34 5.89
CA ASN A 219 1.25 5.00 6.26
C ASN A 219 2.42 4.11 6.67
N GLY A 220 2.20 3.33 7.73
CA GLY A 220 3.11 2.30 8.20
C GLY A 220 4.33 2.82 8.95
N GLY A 221 5.28 1.92 9.16
CA GLY A 221 6.54 2.24 9.80
C GLY A 221 7.55 2.85 8.84
N LEU A 222 8.44 3.65 9.42
CA LEU A 222 9.59 4.17 8.72
C LEU A 222 10.63 3.08 8.44
N PRO A 223 11.32 3.13 7.30
CA PRO A 223 12.53 2.33 7.10
C PRO A 223 13.56 2.57 8.20
N GLU A 224 14.29 1.52 8.55
CA GLU A 224 15.35 1.60 9.56
C GLU A 224 16.38 2.69 9.19
N GLY A 225 16.79 3.48 10.20
CA GLY A 225 17.70 4.61 10.02
C GLY A 225 17.07 5.88 9.45
N THR A 226 15.77 5.88 9.11
CA THR A 226 15.07 7.10 8.71
C THR A 226 14.79 7.97 9.93
N ASP A 227 15.24 9.22 9.89
CA ASP A 227 14.95 10.21 10.91
C ASP A 227 13.47 10.64 10.88
N PRO A 228 12.68 10.36 11.94
CA PRO A 228 11.27 10.78 12.01
C PRO A 228 11.07 12.29 11.94
N GLU A 229 12.03 13.09 12.44
CA GLU A 229 11.95 14.56 12.43
C GLU A 229 11.92 15.08 10.99
N ARG A 230 12.80 14.56 10.13
CA ARG A 230 12.83 14.92 8.71
C ARG A 230 11.53 14.56 7.99
N VAL A 231 10.92 13.43 8.32
CA VAL A 231 9.63 13.03 7.71
C VAL A 231 8.52 13.95 8.22
N ALA A 232 8.51 14.31 9.50
CA ALA A 232 7.54 15.26 10.03
C ALA A 232 7.72 16.68 9.45
N ASP A 233 8.94 17.12 9.16
CA ASP A 233 9.20 18.39 8.47
C ASP A 233 8.56 18.41 7.07
N LEU A 234 8.67 17.31 6.32
CA LEU A 234 8.01 17.19 5.00
C LEU A 234 6.48 17.29 5.12
N LEU A 235 5.90 16.64 6.13
CA LEU A 235 4.47 16.66 6.38
C LEU A 235 3.99 18.04 6.86
N ALA A 236 4.76 18.72 7.72
CA ALA A 236 4.48 20.09 8.13
C ALA A 236 4.51 21.07 6.95
N GLY A 237 5.53 20.97 6.08
CA GLY A 237 5.60 21.78 4.86
C GLY A 237 4.41 21.56 3.91
N ALA A 238 3.86 20.35 3.85
CA ALA A 238 2.62 20.10 3.11
C ALA A 238 1.41 20.82 3.73
N ARG A 239 1.28 20.79 5.07
CA ARG A 239 0.22 21.50 5.81
C ARG A 239 0.27 23.00 5.60
N GLU A 240 1.46 23.60 5.65
CA GLU A 240 1.67 25.03 5.42
C GLU A 240 1.21 25.47 4.02
N ARG A 241 1.17 24.55 3.05
CA ARG A 241 0.68 24.77 1.68
C ARG A 241 -0.81 24.49 1.51
N GLY A 242 -1.54 24.16 2.57
CA GLY A 242 -2.99 23.90 2.55
C GLY A 242 -3.38 22.43 2.35
N VAL A 243 -2.42 21.50 2.31
CA VAL A 243 -2.71 20.06 2.20
C VAL A 243 -2.95 19.46 3.58
N ARG A 244 -4.05 18.72 3.73
CA ARG A 244 -4.36 18.03 4.99
C ARG A 244 -3.51 16.78 5.18
N VAL A 245 -3.09 16.47 6.39
CA VAL A 245 -2.28 15.29 6.71
C VAL A 245 -3.11 14.25 7.45
N ALA A 246 -3.13 13.02 6.92
CA ALA A 246 -3.70 11.84 7.56
C ALA A 246 -2.58 10.89 8.03
N ALA A 247 -2.64 10.45 9.28
CA ALA A 247 -1.64 9.55 9.86
C ALA A 247 -2.23 8.15 10.12
N ASP A 248 -1.61 7.14 9.52
CA ASP A 248 -1.80 5.70 9.79
C ASP A 248 -0.42 5.06 9.95
N CYS A 249 0.34 5.61 10.89
CA CYS A 249 1.70 5.21 11.23
C CYS A 249 1.80 4.92 12.73
N TYR A 250 2.98 4.52 13.19
CA TYR A 250 3.22 4.17 14.59
C TYR A 250 4.63 4.60 15.04
N GLY A 251 4.90 4.45 16.34
CA GLY A 251 6.20 4.79 16.93
C GLY A 251 6.48 6.29 16.95
N ASP A 252 7.76 6.64 16.86
CA ASP A 252 8.25 8.02 17.05
C ASP A 252 7.64 9.01 16.06
N LEU A 253 7.40 8.59 14.81
CA LEU A 253 6.75 9.44 13.83
C LEU A 253 5.33 9.81 14.26
N LEU A 254 4.52 8.85 14.69
CA LEU A 254 3.16 9.13 15.16
C LEU A 254 3.22 10.09 16.35
N ALA A 255 4.06 9.80 17.34
CA ALA A 255 4.20 10.64 18.53
C ALA A 255 4.59 12.09 18.16
N LEU A 256 5.45 12.27 17.16
CA LEU A 256 5.86 13.58 16.68
C LEU A 256 4.74 14.33 15.94
N LEU A 257 3.97 13.63 15.09
CA LEU A 257 2.84 14.21 14.38
C LEU A 257 1.73 14.67 15.31
N LEU A 258 1.45 13.92 16.38
CA LEU A 258 0.49 14.34 17.40
C LEU A 258 0.90 15.66 18.08
N ARG A 259 2.21 15.88 18.28
CA ARG A 259 2.73 17.13 18.87
C ARG A 259 2.77 18.30 17.89
N ARG A 260 3.11 18.03 16.63
CA ARG A 260 3.34 19.07 15.60
C ARG A 260 2.08 19.46 14.84
N GLY A 261 1.05 18.61 14.86
CA GLY A 261 -0.21 18.81 14.17
C GLY A 261 -0.44 17.78 13.06
N VAL A 262 -1.67 17.27 13.04
CA VAL A 262 -2.21 16.30 12.07
C VAL A 262 -3.70 16.63 11.90
N ASP A 263 -4.32 16.31 10.75
CA ASP A 263 -5.76 16.60 10.53
C ASP A 263 -6.66 15.38 10.73
N LEU A 264 -6.09 14.17 10.68
CA LEU A 264 -6.80 12.93 10.89
C LEU A 264 -5.82 11.84 11.34
N VAL A 265 -6.15 11.11 12.40
CA VAL A 265 -5.40 9.92 12.82
C VAL A 265 -6.29 8.70 12.66
N LYS A 266 -5.77 7.66 12.01
CA LYS A 266 -6.44 6.36 11.92
C LYS A 266 -5.44 5.25 12.18
N ILE A 267 -5.53 4.66 13.36
CA ILE A 267 -4.63 3.60 13.84
C ILE A 267 -5.44 2.40 14.33
N ASN A 268 -4.79 1.27 14.57
CA ASN A 268 -5.45 0.11 15.19
C ASN A 268 -5.37 0.15 16.73
N ARG A 269 -6.14 -0.73 17.38
CA ARG A 269 -6.15 -0.89 18.85
C ARG A 269 -4.76 -1.07 19.45
N SER A 270 -3.93 -1.95 18.89
CA SER A 270 -2.58 -2.23 19.40
C SER A 270 -1.68 -0.99 19.33
N GLU A 271 -1.75 -0.25 18.21
CA GLU A 271 -1.03 1.01 18.02
C GLU A 271 -1.52 2.09 19.00
N ALA A 272 -2.83 2.20 19.22
CA ALA A 272 -3.42 3.14 20.18
C ALA A 272 -3.03 2.80 21.63
N ALA A 273 -3.17 1.54 22.04
CA ALA A 273 -2.81 1.05 23.36
C ALA A 273 -1.32 1.26 23.66
N GLY A 274 -0.45 0.93 22.69
CA GLY A 274 0.99 1.16 22.79
C GLY A 274 1.36 2.64 22.89
N LEU A 275 0.67 3.51 22.13
CA LEU A 275 0.87 4.96 22.19
C LEU A 275 0.50 5.55 23.56
N VAL A 276 -0.60 5.09 24.17
CA VAL A 276 -1.05 5.61 25.47
C VAL A 276 -0.35 4.93 26.66
N GLY A 277 0.26 3.77 26.46
CA GLY A 277 0.87 2.97 27.52
C GLY A 277 -0.13 2.11 28.29
N ALA A 278 -1.22 1.70 27.64
CA ALA A 278 -2.26 0.83 28.19
C ALA A 278 -2.18 -0.59 27.62
N GLY A 279 -2.87 -1.54 28.26
CA GLY A 279 -3.10 -2.88 27.71
C GLY A 279 -4.07 -2.84 26.53
N GLU A 280 -3.98 -3.83 25.63
CA GLU A 280 -4.92 -3.93 24.50
C GLU A 280 -6.36 -4.24 24.95
N ASP A 281 -6.56 -4.73 26.17
CA ASP A 281 -7.86 -4.97 26.80
C ASP A 281 -8.54 -3.68 27.31
N ALA A 282 -7.86 -2.54 27.26
CA ALA A 282 -8.43 -1.25 27.62
C ALA A 282 -9.68 -0.90 26.79
N ASP A 283 -10.57 -0.09 27.36
CA ASP A 283 -11.77 0.35 26.67
C ASP A 283 -11.43 1.14 25.38
N LEU A 284 -12.11 0.82 24.28
CA LEU A 284 -11.81 1.41 22.98
C LEU A 284 -12.17 2.90 22.93
N ALA A 285 -13.25 3.32 23.60
CA ALA A 285 -13.65 4.72 23.67
C ALA A 285 -12.62 5.53 24.46
N GLY A 286 -12.17 5.03 25.60
CA GLY A 286 -11.10 5.61 26.40
C GLY A 286 -9.79 5.76 25.62
N LEU A 287 -9.33 4.69 24.95
CA LEU A 287 -8.15 4.74 24.08
C LEU A 287 -8.29 5.81 22.99
N THR A 288 -9.44 5.85 22.32
CA THR A 288 -9.70 6.78 21.22
C THR A 288 -9.72 8.24 21.69
N ALA A 289 -10.37 8.50 22.83
CA ALA A 289 -10.44 9.83 23.43
C ALA A 289 -9.05 10.33 23.88
N GLU A 290 -8.22 9.46 24.46
CA GLU A 290 -6.88 9.85 24.89
C GLU A 290 -5.96 10.16 23.70
N VAL A 291 -6.02 9.36 22.63
CA VAL A 291 -5.28 9.66 21.39
C VAL A 291 -5.75 10.99 20.79
N ALA A 292 -7.06 11.27 20.78
CA ALA A 292 -7.60 12.53 20.28
C ALA A 292 -7.16 13.73 21.12
N ALA A 293 -7.13 13.60 22.45
CA ALA A 293 -6.62 14.64 23.34
C ALA A 293 -5.14 14.97 23.07
N ARG A 294 -4.33 13.97 22.69
CA ARG A 294 -2.93 14.19 22.28
C ARG A 294 -2.80 14.74 20.87
N ALA A 295 -3.69 14.36 19.95
CA ALA A 295 -3.66 14.76 18.55
C ALA A 295 -4.17 16.19 18.31
N GLY A 296 -5.18 16.62 19.06
CA GLY A 296 -5.96 17.82 18.75
C GLY A 296 -6.72 17.71 17.41
N ALA A 297 -7.05 16.50 16.98
CA ALA A 297 -7.65 16.20 15.67
C ALA A 297 -8.60 15.00 15.75
N PRO A 298 -9.48 14.80 14.75
CA PRO A 298 -10.27 13.58 14.62
C PRO A 298 -9.43 12.30 14.66
N VAL A 299 -9.91 11.31 15.40
CA VAL A 299 -9.23 10.01 15.56
C VAL A 299 -10.18 8.86 15.29
N VAL A 300 -9.69 7.87 14.54
CA VAL A 300 -10.34 6.58 14.34
C VAL A 300 -9.45 5.47 14.87
N VAL A 301 -9.93 4.68 15.81
CA VAL A 301 -9.25 3.47 16.28
C VAL A 301 -10.01 2.24 15.80
N THR A 302 -9.39 1.46 14.90
CA THR A 302 -9.98 0.22 14.39
C THR A 302 -9.68 -0.98 15.26
N ASP A 303 -10.66 -1.87 15.40
CA ASP A 303 -10.61 -3.05 16.26
C ASP A 303 -10.87 -4.36 15.50
N GLY A 304 -10.30 -4.46 14.30
CA GLY A 304 -10.45 -5.62 13.41
C GLY A 304 -11.92 -5.95 13.15
N ALA A 305 -12.30 -7.22 13.37
CA ALA A 305 -13.66 -7.70 13.15
C ALA A 305 -14.68 -7.19 14.19
N ARG A 306 -14.25 -6.43 15.22
CA ARG A 306 -15.13 -5.85 16.25
C ARG A 306 -15.65 -4.45 15.90
N GLY A 307 -15.21 -3.88 14.77
CA GLY A 307 -15.63 -2.55 14.33
C GLY A 307 -14.56 -1.49 14.58
N SER A 308 -14.97 -0.27 14.90
CA SER A 308 -14.06 0.84 15.16
C SER A 308 -14.71 1.93 16.00
N MET A 309 -13.89 2.74 16.66
CA MET A 309 -14.32 3.94 17.38
C MET A 309 -13.83 5.17 16.63
N LEU A 310 -14.70 6.18 16.49
CA LEU A 310 -14.39 7.49 15.93
C LEU A 310 -14.60 8.55 17.01
N THR A 311 -13.76 9.59 17.01
CA THR A 311 -14.07 10.85 17.67
C THR A 311 -13.68 12.03 16.80
N ASP A 312 -14.44 13.13 16.90
CA ASP A 312 -14.15 14.42 16.27
C ASP A 312 -13.40 15.38 17.22
N GLY A 313 -13.01 14.90 18.41
CA GLY A 313 -12.41 15.71 19.48
C GLY A 313 -13.41 16.13 20.56
N GLY A 314 -14.71 15.87 20.38
CA GLY A 314 -15.74 16.10 21.40
C GLY A 314 -16.63 14.88 21.63
N THR A 315 -17.24 14.36 20.56
CA THR A 315 -18.14 13.20 20.64
C THR A 315 -17.42 11.94 20.19
N CYS A 316 -17.76 10.81 20.80
CA CYS A 316 -17.29 9.49 20.39
C CYS A 316 -18.44 8.72 19.73
N TRP A 317 -18.12 7.96 18.69
CA TRP A 317 -19.05 7.10 17.98
C TRP A 317 -18.48 5.70 17.81
N LEU A 318 -19.27 4.71 18.20
CA LEU A 318 -19.02 3.32 17.87
C LEU A 318 -19.56 3.02 16.47
N VAL A 319 -18.67 2.57 15.59
CA VAL A 319 -19.00 2.00 14.28
C VAL A 319 -19.08 0.50 14.45
N ALA A 320 -20.28 -0.05 14.26
CA ALA A 320 -20.53 -1.47 14.47
C ALA A 320 -19.66 -2.36 13.58
N ALA A 321 -19.36 -3.56 14.07
CA ALA A 321 -18.78 -4.60 13.26
C ALA A 321 -19.68 -4.93 12.06
N SER A 322 -19.09 -5.08 10.88
CA SER A 322 -19.82 -5.69 9.75
C SER A 322 -20.28 -7.09 10.13
N ARG A 323 -21.36 -7.58 9.53
CA ARG A 323 -21.75 -9.01 9.57
C ARG A 323 -21.05 -9.85 8.50
N HIS A 324 -20.49 -9.21 7.47
CA HIS A 324 -19.79 -9.87 6.39
C HIS A 324 -18.39 -10.27 6.85
N ARG A 325 -17.91 -11.46 6.46
CA ARG A 325 -16.60 -11.99 6.81
C ARG A 325 -15.91 -12.48 5.54
N GLY A 326 -14.61 -12.27 5.46
CA GLY A 326 -13.77 -12.80 4.40
C GLY A 326 -12.39 -13.16 4.94
N THR A 327 -11.65 -13.95 4.19
CA THR A 327 -10.36 -14.52 4.59
C THR A 327 -9.17 -13.61 4.23
N TRP A 328 -9.40 -12.56 3.44
CA TRP A 328 -8.36 -11.68 2.89
C TRP A 328 -8.19 -10.39 3.70
N SER A 329 -7.95 -10.51 5.01
CA SER A 329 -7.83 -9.35 5.92
C SER A 329 -6.64 -8.42 5.62
N GLN A 330 -5.66 -8.89 4.83
CA GLN A 330 -4.51 -8.10 4.42
C GLN A 330 -4.96 -6.83 3.69
N GLY A 331 -4.48 -5.67 4.13
CA GLY A 331 -4.84 -4.38 3.54
C GLY A 331 -6.22 -3.83 3.90
N SER A 332 -6.98 -4.49 4.78
CA SER A 332 -8.29 -3.95 5.24
C SER A 332 -8.13 -2.64 6.01
N GLY A 333 -7.05 -2.49 6.81
CA GLY A 333 -6.75 -1.23 7.49
C GLY A 333 -6.45 -0.09 6.53
N ASP A 334 -5.66 -0.38 5.49
CA ASP A 334 -5.29 0.58 4.43
C ASP A 334 -6.53 0.96 3.60
N SER A 335 -7.37 -0.02 3.27
CA SER A 335 -8.63 0.18 2.56
C SER A 335 -9.63 0.98 3.36
N TYR A 336 -9.60 0.83 4.69
CA TYR A 336 -10.38 1.69 5.59
C TYR A 336 -9.98 3.15 5.41
N LEU A 337 -8.68 3.46 5.49
CA LEU A 337 -8.22 4.82 5.32
C LEU A 337 -8.53 5.34 3.91
N GLY A 338 -8.31 4.53 2.88
CA GLY A 338 -8.63 4.88 1.50
C GLY A 338 -10.11 5.22 1.32
N GLY A 339 -11.01 4.44 1.90
CA GLY A 339 -12.46 4.71 1.87
C GLY A 339 -12.88 5.92 2.70
N LEU A 340 -12.25 6.12 3.86
CA LEU A 340 -12.46 7.30 4.70
C LEU A 340 -12.06 8.58 3.95
N LEU A 341 -10.84 8.63 3.39
CA LEU A 341 -10.37 9.79 2.66
C LEU A 341 -11.15 10.02 1.36
N ALA A 342 -11.52 8.96 0.64
CA ALA A 342 -12.40 9.06 -0.53
C ALA A 342 -13.76 9.67 -0.16
N GLY A 343 -14.36 9.23 0.94
CA GLY A 343 -15.62 9.79 1.44
C GLY A 343 -15.52 11.27 1.81
N LEU A 344 -14.43 11.67 2.48
CA LEU A 344 -14.18 13.08 2.81
C LEU A 344 -14.00 13.95 1.57
N GLU A 345 -13.34 13.45 0.52
CA GLU A 345 -13.18 14.15 -0.76
C GLU A 345 -14.47 14.19 -1.59
N GLU A 346 -15.36 13.20 -1.42
CA GLU A 346 -16.73 13.25 -1.94
C GLU A 346 -17.65 14.24 -1.18
N GLY A 347 -17.15 14.89 -0.13
CA GLY A 347 -17.90 15.84 0.68
C GLY A 347 -18.79 15.19 1.75
N LEU A 348 -18.59 13.91 2.06
CA LEU A 348 -19.28 13.27 3.19
C LEU A 348 -18.82 13.88 4.51
N GLY A 349 -19.75 13.98 5.47
CA GLY A 349 -19.40 14.27 6.85
C GLY A 349 -18.53 13.16 7.44
N LEU A 350 -17.74 13.48 8.48
CA LEU A 350 -16.75 12.57 9.07
C LEU A 350 -17.33 11.20 9.46
N VAL A 351 -18.51 11.17 10.08
CA VAL A 351 -19.20 9.92 10.47
C VAL A 351 -19.53 9.05 9.25
N GLU A 352 -20.10 9.62 8.19
CA GLU A 352 -20.42 8.90 6.95
C GLU A 352 -19.17 8.47 6.18
N ALA A 353 -18.11 9.28 6.21
CA ALA A 353 -16.83 8.91 5.61
C ALA A 353 -16.18 7.74 6.35
N VAL A 354 -16.22 7.72 7.68
CA VAL A 354 -15.76 6.58 8.51
C VAL A 354 -16.58 5.33 8.22
N ARG A 355 -17.89 5.47 8.04
CA ARG A 355 -18.79 4.39 7.63
C ARG A 355 -18.41 3.81 6.26
N LEU A 356 -18.06 4.68 5.29
CA LEU A 356 -17.52 4.26 3.99
C LEU A 356 -16.18 3.54 4.14
N GLY A 357 -15.28 4.04 4.99
CA GLY A 357 -14.02 3.38 5.33
C GLY A 357 -14.23 1.96 5.86
N ALA A 358 -15.14 1.77 6.81
CA ALA A 358 -15.48 0.45 7.34
C ALA A 358 -16.10 -0.48 6.26
N GLY A 359 -16.92 0.06 5.37
CA GLY A 359 -17.44 -0.66 4.19
C GLY A 359 -16.33 -1.10 3.24
N ALA A 360 -15.37 -0.21 2.94
CA ALA A 360 -14.22 -0.49 2.08
C ALA A 360 -13.28 -1.54 2.70
N ALA A 361 -13.01 -1.45 4.00
CA ALA A 361 -12.21 -2.44 4.74
C ALA A 361 -12.83 -3.84 4.69
N THR A 362 -14.16 -3.91 4.83
CA THR A 362 -14.90 -5.16 4.73
C THR A 362 -14.89 -5.70 3.31
N ALA A 363 -15.16 -4.84 2.30
CA ALA A 363 -15.17 -5.25 0.90
C ALA A 363 -13.80 -5.76 0.43
N ASN A 364 -12.71 -5.17 0.90
CA ASN A 364 -11.35 -5.69 0.70
C ASN A 364 -11.23 -7.13 1.21
N ALA A 365 -11.69 -7.40 2.43
CA ALA A 365 -11.58 -8.73 3.02
C ALA A 365 -12.30 -9.84 2.23
N LEU A 366 -13.25 -9.48 1.36
CA LEU A 366 -14.03 -10.39 0.54
C LEU A 366 -13.32 -10.78 -0.78
N LEU A 367 -12.27 -10.07 -1.18
CA LEU A 367 -11.57 -10.29 -2.45
C LEU A 367 -10.08 -10.60 -2.24
N PRO A 368 -9.47 -11.43 -3.11
CA PRO A 368 -8.03 -11.63 -3.09
C PRO A 368 -7.25 -10.35 -3.43
N GLY A 369 -6.18 -10.12 -2.67
CA GLY A 369 -5.20 -9.05 -2.87
C GLY A 369 -5.50 -7.78 -2.05
N PRO A 370 -4.48 -7.14 -1.47
CA PRO A 370 -4.68 -5.98 -0.60
C PRO A 370 -5.08 -4.72 -1.37
N GLY A 371 -6.02 -3.95 -0.83
CA GLY A 371 -6.57 -2.74 -1.46
C GLY A 371 -7.51 -3.03 -2.63
N ASN A 372 -7.84 -4.30 -2.91
CA ASN A 372 -8.73 -4.68 -3.99
C ASN A 372 -10.15 -4.83 -3.46
N LEU A 373 -11.09 -4.03 -3.98
CA LEU A 373 -12.47 -4.01 -3.52
C LEU A 373 -13.44 -3.73 -4.67
N ASP A 374 -14.68 -4.20 -4.52
CA ASP A 374 -15.80 -3.80 -5.38
C ASP A 374 -16.49 -2.56 -4.75
N PRO A 375 -16.54 -1.42 -5.45
CA PRO A 375 -17.06 -0.17 -4.89
C PRO A 375 -18.56 -0.24 -4.54
N ALA A 376 -19.35 -0.96 -5.34
CA ALA A 376 -20.78 -1.14 -5.06
C ALA A 376 -20.99 -1.93 -3.77
N THR A 377 -20.20 -2.99 -3.58
CA THR A 377 -20.18 -3.78 -2.33
C THR A 377 -19.72 -2.95 -1.15
N ALA A 378 -18.66 -2.16 -1.27
CA ALA A 378 -18.18 -1.28 -0.21
C ALA A 378 -19.26 -0.28 0.25
N ARG A 379 -19.90 0.42 -0.70
CA ARG A 379 -20.98 1.38 -0.40
C ARG A 379 -22.22 0.70 0.18
N ARG A 380 -22.61 -0.47 -0.33
CA ARG A 380 -23.72 -1.25 0.22
C ARG A 380 -23.45 -1.67 1.66
N ILE A 381 -22.27 -2.22 1.94
CA ILE A 381 -21.90 -2.62 3.31
C ILE A 381 -21.86 -1.39 4.22
N ALA A 382 -21.28 -0.28 3.77
CA ALA A 382 -21.29 0.97 4.53
C ALA A 382 -22.72 1.36 4.95
N ALA A 383 -23.68 1.35 4.01
CA ALA A 383 -25.09 1.65 4.27
C ALA A 383 -25.80 0.66 5.23
N GLU A 384 -25.24 -0.53 5.45
CA GLU A 384 -25.74 -1.52 6.42
C GLU A 384 -25.16 -1.32 7.83
N LEU A 385 -24.01 -0.64 7.97
CA LEU A 385 -23.36 -0.47 9.26
C LEU A 385 -24.09 0.54 10.13
N GLU A 386 -24.26 0.22 11.41
CA GLU A 386 -24.78 1.17 12.40
C GLU A 386 -23.64 2.00 12.98
N VAL A 387 -23.88 3.30 13.16
CA VAL A 387 -22.99 4.20 13.88
C VAL A 387 -23.78 4.87 14.97
N GLN A 388 -23.35 4.70 16.21
CA GLN A 388 -24.05 5.19 17.40
C GLN A 388 -23.11 5.99 18.30
N PRO A 389 -23.60 7.04 18.98
CA PRO A 389 -22.82 7.69 20.04
C PRO A 389 -22.40 6.66 21.09
N ALA A 390 -21.15 6.77 21.55
CA ALA A 390 -20.54 5.86 22.53
C ALA A 390 -20.63 6.39 23.96
#